data_AF-A0A399QG65-F1
#
_entry.id   AF-A0A399QG65-F1
#
_cell.length_a   1.000
_cell.length_b   1.000
_cell.length_c   1.000
_cell.angle_alpha   90.00
_cell.angle_beta   90.00
_cell.angle_gamma   90.00
#
_symmetry.space_group_name_H-M   'P 1'
#
loop_
_entity.id
_entity.type
_entity.pdbx_description
1 polymer ?
#
loop_
_entity_poly.entity_id
_entity_poly.type
_entity_poly.pdbx_seq_one_letter_code
_entity_poly.pdbx_strand_id
1 'polypeptide(L)'
;ALAPIRAEGLDWFAGMHAGGERELRAAVAGREALEEELAASAFDPAMFTDGDLRALETDWAWLNGVASHGLDAGLGGMVDDDLALVADWGVDLAVVTVPVILLHGDADRIAPVAHARWLADRVPGAELVIRPGDGHIAVLRGAAEALARLRARIAAA
;
A
#
# COMPACT_ATOMS: atom_id res chain seq x y z
N ALA A 1 -0.05 0.54 3.66
CA ALA A 1 1.15 1.35 3.36
C ALA A 1 2.39 0.48 3.44
N LEU A 2 3.37 0.69 2.56
CA LEU A 2 4.68 0.03 2.64
C LEU A 2 5.56 0.75 3.67
N ALA A 3 6.45 0.01 4.32
CA ALA A 3 7.50 0.58 5.18
C ALA A 3 8.69 1.02 4.30
N PRO A 4 9.64 1.82 4.81
CA PRO A 4 10.88 2.11 4.08
C PRO A 4 11.59 0.82 3.62
N ILE A 5 12.20 0.82 2.44
CA ILE A 5 12.83 -0.37 1.85
C ILE A 5 13.96 -0.97 2.72
N ARG A 6 14.58 -0.15 3.58
CA ARG A 6 15.61 -0.56 4.57
C ARG A 6 15.05 -0.76 5.98
N ALA A 7 13.76 -1.03 6.11
CA ALA A 7 13.10 -1.27 7.39
C ALA A 7 13.74 -2.44 8.16
N GLU A 8 14.47 -2.12 9.23
CA GLU A 8 15.14 -3.14 10.05
C GLU A 8 14.13 -4.11 10.68
N GLY A 9 14.42 -5.41 10.58
CA GLY A 9 13.60 -6.47 11.16
C GLY A 9 12.35 -6.82 10.35
N LEU A 10 12.19 -6.25 9.15
CA LEU A 10 11.09 -6.56 8.24
C LEU A 10 11.63 -7.27 7.00
N ASP A 11 11.10 -8.46 6.70
CA ASP A 11 11.22 -9.03 5.36
C ASP A 11 10.25 -8.27 4.44
N TRP A 12 10.80 -7.31 3.70
CA TRP A 12 10.02 -6.30 2.99
C TRP A 12 9.15 -6.88 1.88
N PHE A 13 9.51 -8.02 1.29
CA PHE A 13 8.74 -8.64 0.21
C PHE A 13 7.84 -9.77 0.69
N ALA A 14 7.97 -10.22 1.95
CA ALA A 14 7.23 -11.36 2.47
C ALA A 14 5.71 -11.14 2.42
N GLY A 15 5.02 -12.04 1.74
CA GLY A 15 3.56 -12.04 1.61
C GLY A 15 3.03 -11.18 0.46
N MET A 16 3.90 -10.48 -0.28
CA MET A 16 3.50 -9.81 -1.53
C MET A 16 3.10 -10.85 -2.59
N HIS A 17 2.19 -10.45 -3.47
CA HIS A 17 1.90 -11.20 -4.67
C HIS A 17 3.15 -11.28 -5.55
N ALA A 18 3.39 -12.43 -6.19
CA ALA A 18 4.60 -12.66 -6.96
C ALA A 18 4.83 -11.64 -8.09
N GLY A 19 3.76 -11.07 -8.66
CA GLY A 19 3.84 -9.97 -9.62
C GLY A 19 4.43 -8.70 -9.00
N GLY A 20 3.77 -8.18 -7.95
CA GLY A 20 4.24 -6.97 -7.25
C GLY A 20 5.62 -7.12 -6.61
N GLU A 21 5.97 -8.33 -6.16
CA GLU A 21 7.33 -8.60 -5.68
C GLU A 21 8.37 -8.45 -6.80
N ARG A 22 8.15 -9.01 -8.00
CA ARG A 22 9.09 -8.85 -9.12
C ARG A 22 9.22 -7.40 -9.55
N GLU A 23 8.09 -6.71 -9.68
CA GLU A 23 7.99 -5.29 -10.02
C GLU A 23 8.81 -4.43 -9.06
N LEU A 24 8.58 -4.54 -7.75
CA LEU A 24 9.30 -3.73 -6.76
C LEU A 24 10.77 -4.17 -6.61
N ARG A 25 11.12 -5.43 -6.88
CA ARG A 25 12.53 -5.85 -6.98
C ARG A 25 13.24 -5.24 -8.19
N ALA A 26 12.54 -5.14 -9.33
CA ALA A 26 13.06 -4.46 -10.51
C ALA A 26 13.22 -2.95 -10.24
N ALA A 27 12.28 -2.33 -9.52
CA ALA A 27 12.42 -0.95 -9.04
C ALA A 27 13.68 -0.75 -8.19
N VAL A 28 13.98 -1.67 -7.26
CA VAL A 28 15.23 -1.65 -6.47
C VAL A 28 16.47 -1.75 -7.36
N ALA A 29 16.41 -2.52 -8.46
CA ALA A 29 17.50 -2.64 -9.42
C ALA A 29 17.68 -1.39 -10.30
N GLY A 30 16.64 -0.54 -10.39
CA GLY A 30 16.68 0.76 -11.05
C GLY A 30 15.68 0.86 -12.20
N ARG A 31 15.57 2.08 -12.75
CA ARG A 31 14.57 2.44 -13.76
C ARG A 31 14.54 1.51 -14.97
N GLU A 32 15.69 1.22 -15.57
CA GLU A 32 15.74 0.39 -16.79
C GLU A 32 15.19 -1.02 -16.56
N ALA A 33 15.55 -1.65 -15.43
CA ALA A 33 15.05 -2.97 -15.06
C ALA A 33 13.55 -2.97 -14.79
N LEU A 34 13.05 -1.92 -14.14
CA LEU A 34 11.62 -1.75 -13.89
C LEU A 34 10.81 -1.54 -15.18
N GLU A 35 11.31 -0.70 -16.09
CA GLU A 35 10.67 -0.48 -17.39
C GLU A 35 10.59 -1.78 -18.21
N GLU A 36 11.64 -2.62 -18.16
CA GLU A 36 11.64 -3.95 -18.78
C GLU A 36 10.62 -4.91 -18.13
N GLU A 37 10.58 -5.00 -16.80
CA GLU A 37 9.65 -5.87 -16.07
C GLU A 37 8.18 -5.46 -16.31
N LEU A 38 7.87 -4.16 -16.30
CA LEU A 38 6.52 -3.66 -16.54
C LEU A 38 6.09 -3.86 -18.00
N ALA A 39 7.01 -3.74 -18.96
CA ALA A 39 6.71 -4.02 -20.37
C ALA A 39 6.45 -5.52 -20.65
N ALA A 40 7.08 -6.41 -19.88
CA ALA A 40 6.94 -7.86 -20.02
C ALA A 40 5.79 -8.45 -19.18
N SER A 41 5.34 -7.72 -18.14
CA SER A 41 4.35 -8.20 -17.19
C SER A 41 2.91 -8.01 -17.68
N ALA A 42 2.04 -8.92 -17.23
CA ALA A 42 0.60 -8.81 -17.40
C ALA A 42 -0.06 -8.72 -16.02
N PHE A 43 -1.17 -7.97 -15.95
CA PHE A 43 -1.97 -7.87 -14.74
C PHE A 43 -2.52 -9.25 -14.34
N ASP A 44 -2.29 -9.63 -13.08
CA ASP A 44 -2.83 -10.84 -12.48
C ASP A 44 -3.87 -10.50 -11.40
N PRO A 45 -5.17 -10.75 -11.66
CA PRO A 45 -6.23 -10.49 -10.70
C PRO A 45 -6.04 -11.19 -9.34
N ALA A 46 -5.25 -12.28 -9.27
CA ALA A 46 -4.99 -13.01 -8.03
C ALA A 46 -4.23 -12.20 -6.97
N MET A 47 -3.64 -11.06 -7.34
CA MET A 47 -3.10 -10.09 -6.38
C MET A 47 -4.18 -9.48 -5.48
N PHE A 48 -5.44 -9.49 -5.93
CA PHE A 48 -6.60 -9.09 -5.16
C PHE A 48 -7.30 -10.29 -4.52
N THR A 49 -7.91 -10.07 -3.36
CA THR A 49 -8.79 -11.06 -2.71
C THR A 49 -10.19 -11.03 -3.35
N ASP A 50 -11.00 -12.07 -3.14
CA ASP A 50 -12.41 -12.05 -3.55
C ASP A 50 -13.19 -10.86 -2.97
N GLY A 51 -12.81 -10.41 -1.76
CA GLY A 51 -13.38 -9.23 -1.11
C GLY A 51 -13.02 -7.92 -1.83
N ASP A 52 -11.80 -7.84 -2.38
CA ASP A 52 -11.31 -6.70 -3.16
C ASP A 52 -11.99 -6.64 -4.52
N LEU A 53 -12.04 -7.78 -5.22
CA LEU A 53 -12.72 -7.87 -6.52
C LEU A 53 -14.19 -7.50 -6.39
N ARG A 54 -14.88 -8.00 -5.36
CA ARG A 54 -16.25 -7.58 -5.07
C ARG A 54 -16.35 -6.08 -4.78
N ALA A 55 -15.39 -5.50 -4.04
CA ALA A 55 -15.39 -4.06 -3.78
C ALA A 55 -15.24 -3.24 -5.08
N LEU A 56 -14.38 -3.69 -5.99
CA LEU A 56 -14.19 -3.11 -7.33
C LEU A 56 -15.38 -3.34 -8.28
N GLU A 57 -16.33 -4.19 -7.93
CA GLU A 57 -17.59 -4.37 -8.65
C GLU A 57 -18.76 -3.61 -8.01
N THR A 58 -18.66 -3.23 -6.73
CA THR A 58 -19.73 -2.60 -5.97
C THR A 58 -19.35 -1.20 -5.45
N ASP A 59 -19.00 -1.10 -4.17
CA ASP A 59 -18.92 0.15 -3.40
C ASP A 59 -17.75 1.03 -3.87
N TRP A 60 -16.77 0.42 -4.52
CA TRP A 60 -15.56 1.05 -5.05
C TRP A 60 -15.40 0.83 -6.56
N ALA A 61 -16.49 0.55 -7.29
CA ALA A 61 -16.42 0.26 -8.72
C ALA A 61 -15.84 1.40 -9.56
N TRP A 62 -16.05 2.65 -9.13
CA TRP A 62 -15.46 3.82 -9.76
C TRP A 62 -13.93 3.82 -9.73
N LEU A 63 -13.31 3.15 -8.75
CA LEU A 63 -11.85 3.13 -8.60
C LEU A 63 -11.18 2.42 -9.77
N ASN A 64 -11.83 1.39 -10.35
CA ASN A 64 -11.28 0.71 -11.51
C ASN A 64 -11.18 1.64 -12.72
N GLY A 65 -12.16 2.53 -12.91
CA GLY A 65 -12.13 3.54 -13.96
C GLY A 65 -11.02 4.57 -13.74
N VAL A 66 -10.86 5.06 -12.51
CA VAL A 66 -9.76 6.00 -12.18
C VAL A 66 -8.40 5.34 -12.36
N ALA A 67 -8.24 4.10 -11.89
CA ALA A 67 -7.00 3.34 -12.02
C ALA A 67 -6.66 3.08 -13.50
N SER A 68 -7.65 2.73 -14.34
CA SER A 68 -7.39 2.50 -15.77
C SER A 68 -6.89 3.75 -16.49
N HIS A 69 -7.39 4.93 -16.11
CA HIS A 69 -6.93 6.20 -16.69
C HIS A 69 -5.50 6.56 -16.28
N GLY A 70 -4.96 5.98 -15.21
CA GLY A 70 -3.57 6.18 -14.79
C GLY A 70 -2.55 5.75 -15.85
N LEU A 71 -2.96 4.89 -16.79
CA LEU A 71 -2.12 4.37 -17.87
C LEU A 71 -2.32 5.11 -19.21
N ASP A 72 -3.23 6.10 -19.28
CA ASP A 72 -3.54 6.82 -20.52
C ASP A 72 -2.31 7.55 -21.11
N ALA A 73 -1.37 7.96 -20.26
CA ALA A 73 -0.10 8.58 -20.65
C ALA A 73 1.07 7.57 -20.79
N GLY A 74 0.78 6.26 -20.74
CA GLY A 74 1.77 5.19 -20.69
C GLY A 74 2.24 4.85 -19.27
N LEU A 75 3.28 4.01 -19.19
CA LEU A 75 3.77 3.44 -17.92
C LEU A 75 4.61 4.39 -17.06
N GLY A 76 4.95 5.59 -17.57
CA GLY A 76 5.90 6.49 -16.90
C GLY A 76 5.51 6.85 -15.46
N GLY A 77 4.22 7.09 -15.19
CA GLY A 77 3.74 7.39 -13.84
C GLY A 77 3.88 6.21 -12.89
N MET A 78 3.58 4.99 -13.36
CA MET A 78 3.77 3.77 -12.58
C MET A 78 5.25 3.53 -12.26
N VAL A 79 6.13 3.75 -13.24
CA VAL A 79 7.59 3.67 -13.03
C VAL A 79 8.05 4.67 -11.96
N ASP A 80 7.54 5.90 -12.01
CA ASP A 80 7.87 6.94 -11.03
C ASP A 80 7.37 6.57 -9.62
N ASP A 81 6.15 6.05 -9.51
CA ASP A 81 5.56 5.61 -8.24
C ASP A 81 6.36 4.46 -7.61
N ASP A 82 6.71 3.42 -8.37
CA ASP A 82 7.48 2.28 -7.86
C ASP A 82 8.89 2.65 -7.41
N LEU A 83 9.58 3.50 -8.18
CA LEU A 83 10.88 4.04 -7.79
C LEU A 83 10.77 4.86 -6.50
N ALA A 84 9.67 5.59 -6.30
CA ALA A 84 9.42 6.32 -5.05
C ALA A 84 9.10 5.37 -3.88
N LEU A 85 8.37 4.28 -4.11
CA LEU A 85 8.07 3.26 -3.08
C LEU A 85 9.34 2.60 -2.52
N VAL A 86 10.34 2.38 -3.38
CA VAL A 86 11.61 1.76 -3.00
C VAL A 86 12.73 2.78 -2.70
N ALA A 87 12.42 4.07 -2.72
CA ALA A 87 13.35 5.11 -2.29
C ALA A 87 13.43 5.17 -0.76
N ASP A 88 14.55 5.70 -0.26
CA ASP A 88 14.62 6.12 1.14
C ASP A 88 13.70 7.32 1.35
N TRP A 89 12.82 7.24 2.34
CA TRP A 89 11.90 8.34 2.65
C TRP A 89 12.65 9.56 3.17
N GLY A 90 13.83 9.37 3.77
CA GLY A 90 14.59 10.46 4.39
C GLY A 90 13.87 11.11 5.58
N VAL A 91 12.90 10.40 6.16
CA VAL A 91 12.10 10.86 7.31
C VAL A 91 12.30 9.90 8.47
N ASP A 92 12.68 10.45 9.63
CA ASP A 92 12.65 9.72 10.90
C ASP A 92 11.21 9.67 11.42
N LEU A 93 10.63 8.48 11.51
CA LEU A 93 9.26 8.29 11.98
C LEU A 93 9.05 8.72 13.44
N ALA A 94 10.12 8.78 14.24
CA ALA A 94 10.05 9.24 15.62
C ALA A 94 9.70 10.75 15.74
N VAL A 95 9.85 11.52 14.65
CA VAL A 95 9.51 12.96 14.64
C VAL A 95 8.02 13.24 14.46
N VAL A 96 7.22 12.20 14.17
CA VAL A 96 5.78 12.35 13.98
C VAL A 96 5.11 12.59 15.33
N THR A 97 4.45 13.75 15.47
CA THR A 97 3.78 14.17 16.72
C THR A 97 2.25 14.28 16.58
N VAL A 98 1.74 14.21 15.35
CA VAL A 98 0.30 14.32 15.06
C VAL A 98 -0.40 12.96 15.18
N PRO A 99 -1.72 12.92 15.44
CA PRO A 99 -2.46 11.66 15.44
C PRO A 99 -2.35 10.91 14.11
N VAL A 100 -1.97 9.63 14.18
CA VAL A 100 -1.89 8.73 13.02
C VAL A 100 -2.77 7.50 13.22
N ILE A 101 -3.53 7.14 12.19
CA ILE A 101 -4.26 5.87 12.09
C ILE A 101 -3.76 5.11 10.87
N LEU A 102 -3.31 3.88 11.09
CA LEU A 102 -2.95 2.92 10.06
C LEU A 102 -4.11 1.93 9.92
N LEU A 103 -4.96 2.14 8.92
CA LEU A 103 -6.04 1.22 8.57
C LEU A 103 -5.54 0.21 7.54
N HIS A 104 -5.56 -1.08 7.86
CA HIS A 104 -4.94 -2.10 7.00
C HIS A 104 -5.70 -3.43 7.02
N GLY A 105 -5.80 -4.09 5.86
CA GLY A 105 -6.40 -5.43 5.73
C GLY A 105 -5.35 -6.52 5.95
N ASP A 106 -5.64 -7.56 6.72
CA ASP A 106 -4.64 -8.63 6.97
C ASP A 106 -4.48 -9.64 5.83
N ALA A 107 -5.35 -9.58 4.82
CA ALA A 107 -5.28 -10.37 3.61
C ALA A 107 -4.71 -9.58 2.40
N ASP A 108 -4.19 -8.36 2.62
CA ASP A 108 -3.57 -7.53 1.58
C ASP A 108 -2.29 -8.22 1.04
N ARG A 109 -2.30 -8.52 -0.27
CA ARG A 109 -1.18 -9.12 -1.01
C ARG A 109 -0.41 -8.10 -1.84
N ILE A 110 -0.83 -6.84 -1.87
CA ILE A 110 -0.14 -5.74 -2.55
C ILE A 110 0.81 -5.06 -1.55
N ALA A 111 0.28 -4.68 -0.40
CA ALA A 111 1.06 -4.16 0.72
C ALA A 111 0.81 -5.04 1.95
N PRO A 112 1.64 -6.06 2.21
CA PRO A 112 1.43 -6.99 3.32
C PRO A 112 1.29 -6.29 4.68
N VAL A 113 0.42 -6.83 5.54
CA VAL A 113 0.11 -6.22 6.86
C VAL A 113 1.34 -6.04 7.77
N ALA A 114 2.42 -6.79 7.52
CA ALA A 114 3.68 -6.65 8.23
C ALA A 114 4.26 -5.22 8.12
N HIS A 115 4.08 -4.53 6.99
CA HIS A 115 4.50 -3.14 6.84
C HIS A 115 3.73 -2.20 7.77
N ALA A 116 2.39 -2.36 7.86
CA ALA A 116 1.56 -1.53 8.73
C ALA A 116 1.88 -1.76 10.21
N ARG A 117 2.15 -3.03 10.61
CA ARG A 117 2.62 -3.35 11.96
C ARG A 117 3.96 -2.69 12.26
N TRP A 118 4.93 -2.80 11.35
CA TRP A 118 6.24 -2.18 11.51
C TRP A 118 6.16 -0.67 11.66
N LEU A 119 5.29 0.00 10.87
CA LEU A 119 5.04 1.44 10.97
C LEU A 119 4.39 1.80 12.32
N ALA A 120 3.39 1.05 12.75
CA ALA A 120 2.70 1.30 14.02
C ALA A 120 3.65 1.23 15.23
N ASP A 121 4.62 0.31 15.20
CA ASP A 121 5.61 0.15 16.25
C ASP A 121 6.62 1.32 16.33
N ARG A 122 6.75 2.12 15.25
CA ARG A 122 7.77 3.17 15.11
C ARG A 122 7.25 4.59 15.03
N VAL A 123 5.97 4.77 14.71
CA VAL A 123 5.32 6.08 14.72
C VAL A 123 4.74 6.32 16.12
N PRO A 124 5.25 7.31 16.88
CA PRO A 124 4.76 7.58 18.23
C PRO A 124 3.25 7.85 18.24
N GLY A 125 2.53 7.10 19.07
CA GLY A 125 1.08 7.25 19.22
C GLY A 125 0.27 6.84 18.00
N ALA A 126 0.83 6.14 17.02
CA ALA A 126 0.03 5.55 15.94
C ALA A 126 -0.96 4.52 16.50
N GLU A 127 -2.16 4.52 15.91
CA GLU A 127 -3.15 3.48 16.15
C GLU A 127 -3.23 2.59 14.92
N LEU A 128 -3.06 1.28 15.12
CA LEU A 128 -3.20 0.29 14.07
C LEU A 128 -4.60 -0.32 14.12
N VAL A 129 -5.35 -0.19 13.03
CA VAL A 129 -6.66 -0.80 12.85
C VAL A 129 -6.53 -1.88 11.78
N ILE A 130 -6.49 -3.14 12.22
CA ILE A 130 -6.50 -4.29 11.32
C ILE A 130 -7.93 -4.72 11.03
N ARG A 131 -8.26 -4.88 9.75
CA ARG A 131 -9.54 -5.43 9.29
C ARG A 131 -9.36 -6.89 8.85
N PRO A 132 -9.84 -7.86 9.65
CA PRO A 132 -9.65 -9.28 9.36
C PRO A 132 -10.33 -9.70 8.06
N GLY A 133 -9.59 -10.42 7.20
CA GLY A 133 -10.05 -10.94 5.92
C GLY A 133 -10.18 -9.91 4.80
N ASP A 134 -10.04 -8.61 5.10
CA ASP A 134 -10.02 -7.57 4.08
C ASP A 134 -8.66 -7.54 3.37
N GLY A 135 -8.68 -7.39 2.06
CA GLY A 135 -7.49 -7.17 1.24
C GLY A 135 -7.25 -5.69 0.94
N HIS A 136 -6.54 -5.42 -0.15
CA HIS A 136 -6.02 -4.09 -0.50
C HIS A 136 -7.11 -3.02 -0.74
N ILE A 137 -8.25 -3.44 -1.29
CA ILE A 137 -9.38 -2.54 -1.64
C ILE A 137 -10.51 -2.69 -0.63
N ALA A 138 -10.82 -3.91 -0.20
CA ALA A 138 -11.90 -4.19 0.75
C ALA A 138 -11.73 -3.43 2.07
N VAL A 139 -10.48 -3.19 2.48
CA VAL A 139 -10.14 -2.40 3.66
C VAL A 139 -10.75 -0.99 3.64
N LEU A 140 -10.96 -0.41 2.45
CA LEU A 140 -11.53 0.94 2.28
C LEU A 140 -12.97 1.04 2.81
N ARG A 141 -13.68 -0.08 3.01
CA ARG A 141 -14.97 -0.10 3.72
C ARG A 141 -14.86 0.43 5.16
N GLY A 142 -13.66 0.37 5.76
CA GLY A 142 -13.38 0.96 7.07
C GLY A 142 -12.98 2.44 7.05
N ALA A 143 -12.84 3.08 5.87
CA ALA A 143 -12.26 4.42 5.76
C ALA A 143 -13.08 5.49 6.49
N ALA A 144 -14.41 5.46 6.38
CA ALA A 144 -15.27 6.44 7.04
C ALA A 144 -15.16 6.38 8.58
N GLU A 145 -15.09 5.17 9.15
CA GLU A 145 -14.88 4.97 10.60
C GLU A 145 -13.48 5.45 11.01
N ALA A 146 -12.45 5.08 10.26
CA ALA A 146 -11.08 5.51 10.52
C ALA A 146 -10.95 7.04 10.49
N LEU A 147 -11.57 7.72 9.50
CA LEU A 147 -11.57 9.19 9.41
C LEU A 147 -12.34 9.84 10.56
N ALA A 148 -13.49 9.29 10.96
CA ALA A 148 -14.22 9.78 12.12
C ALA A 148 -13.40 9.66 13.42
N ARG A 149 -12.69 8.54 13.58
CA ARG A 149 -11.78 8.31 14.70
C ARG A 149 -10.59 9.27 14.67
N LEU A 150 -9.97 9.48 13.51
CA LEU A 150 -8.88 10.44 13.33
C LEU A 150 -9.32 11.85 13.73
N ARG A 151 -10.50 12.28 13.27
CA ARG A 151 -11.08 13.58 13.62
C ARG A 151 -11.27 13.73 15.13
N ALA A 152 -11.76 12.69 15.82
CA ALA A 152 -11.92 12.72 17.28
C ALA A 152 -10.58 12.84 18.00
N ARG A 153 -9.54 12.15 17.52
CA ARG A 153 -8.18 12.22 18.07
C ARG A 153 -7.55 13.58 17.87
N ILE A 154 -7.74 14.20 16.70
CA ILE A 154 -7.28 15.57 16.43
C ILE A 154 -7.95 16.56 17.39
N ALA A 155 -9.25 16.40 17.66
CA ALA A 155 -9.96 17.29 18.57
C ALA A 155 -9.55 17.15 20.05
N ALA A 156 -8.88 16.05 20.40
CA ALA A 156 -8.43 15.74 21.75
C ALA A 156 -6.94 16.05 22.01
N ALA A 157 -6.18 16.38 20.95
CA ALA A 157 -4.76 16.75 21.00
C ALA A 157 -4.59 18.26 21.18
#